data_AF-A0A8X6J8K0-F1
#
_entry.id   AF-A0A8X6J8K0-F1
#
_cell.length_a   1.000
_cell.length_b   1.000
_cell.length_c   1.000
_cell.angle_alpha   90.00
_cell.angle_beta   90.00
_cell.angle_gamma   90.00
#
_symmetry.space_group_name_H-M   'P 1'
#
loop_
_entity.id
_entity.type
_entity.pdbx_description
1 polymer ?
#
loop_
_entity_poly.entity_id
_entity_poly.type
_entity_poly.pdbx_seq_one_letter_code
_entity_poly.pdbx_strand_id
1 'polypeptide(L)' 'MVPRQLTSTHMEQGMVVSIEHIKLYHEDGNDFLFRIVTGMKRWVHHFTPESKAASMGGNIRHHLSERSSDNSLCR' A
#
# COMPACT_ATOMS: atom_id res chain seq x y z
N MET A 1 4.47 11.91 4.06
CA MET A 1 5.64 11.00 4.06
C MET A 1 6.76 11.69 4.80
N VAL A 2 7.47 10.98 5.68
CA VAL A 2 8.70 11.49 6.32
C VAL A 2 9.87 10.78 5.65
N PRO A 3 10.85 11.49 5.06
CA PRO A 3 12.05 10.87 4.50
C PRO A 3 12.79 10.04 5.56
N ARG A 4 13.23 8.83 5.20
CA ARG A 4 14.12 8.04 6.07
C ARG A 4 15.57 8.40 5.77
N GLN A 5 16.37 8.56 6.82
CA GLN A 5 17.82 8.59 6.70
C GLN A 5 18.31 7.17 6.43
N LEU A 6 19.10 7.00 5.38
CA LEU A 6 19.68 5.71 5.02
C LEU A 6 20.92 5.45 5.88
N THR A 7 21.13 4.20 6.27
CA THR A 7 22.41 3.78 6.85
C THR A 7 23.41 3.51 5.72
N SER A 8 24.71 3.46 6.04
CA SER A 8 25.77 3.14 5.05
C SER A 8 25.49 1.83 4.31
N THR A 9 25.03 0.79 5.01
CA THR A 9 24.69 -0.51 4.41
C THR A 9 23.54 -0.41 3.41
N HIS A 10 22.48 0.37 3.70
CA HIS A 10 21.38 0.55 2.75
C HIS A 10 21.85 1.29 1.50
N MET A 11 22.77 2.25 1.64
CA MET A 11 23.34 2.98 0.51
C MET A 11 24.21 2.07 -0.36
N GLU A 12 25.07 1.27 0.26
CA GLU A 12 25.93 0.30 -0.42
C GLU A 12 25.10 -0.73 -1.20
N GLN A 13 24.11 -1.33 -0.54
CA GLN A 13 23.19 -2.27 -1.19
C GLN A 13 22.44 -1.62 -2.35
N GLY A 14 21.95 -0.38 -2.15
CA GLY A 14 21.31 0.39 -3.22
C GLY A 14 22.23 0.62 -4.42
N MET A 15 23.51 0.91 -4.18
CA MET A 15 24.51 1.11 -5.23
C MET A 15 24.81 -0.19 -5.98
N VAL A 16 25.03 -1.31 -5.27
CA VAL A 16 25.31 -2.62 -5.89
C VAL A 16 24.17 -3.02 -6.83
N VAL A 17 22.93 -2.97 -6.34
CA VAL A 17 21.74 -3.33 -7.13
C VAL A 17 21.58 -2.38 -8.32
N SER A 18 21.84 -1.08 -8.15
CA SER A 18 21.74 -0.11 -9.25
C SER A 18 22.76 -0.40 -10.35
N ILE A 19 23.99 -0.75 -9.99
CA ILE A 19 25.04 -1.09 -10.96
C ILE A 19 24.66 -2.33 -11.76
N GLU A 20 24.10 -3.35 -11.11
CA GLU A 20 23.61 -4.57 -11.78
C GLU A 20 22.50 -4.24 -12.78
N HIS A 21 21.51 -3.42 -12.39
CA HIS A 21 20.45 -3.00 -13.30
C HIS A 21 20.97 -2.19 -14.50
N ILE A 22 21.98 -1.33 -14.28
CA ILE A 22 22.61 -0.56 -15.37
C ILE A 22 23.32 -1.50 -16.36
N LYS A 23 24.02 -2.51 -15.86
CA LYS A 23 24.68 -3.51 -16.73
C LYS A 23 23.66 -4.28 -17.56
N LEU A 24 22.59 -4.77 -16.94
CA LEU A 24 21.52 -5.46 -17.65
C LEU A 24 20.85 -4.58 -18.71
N TYR A 25 20.62 -3.30 -18.40
CA TYR A 25 20.10 -2.36 -19.39
C TYR A 25 21.11 -2.09 -20.52
N HIS A 26 22.41 -2.07 -20.26
CA HIS A 26 23.41 -1.92 -21.30
C HIS A 26 23.50 -3.15 -22.22
N GLU A 27 23.23 -4.34 -21.70
CA GLU A 27 23.25 -5.61 -22.46
C GLU A 27 21.97 -5.80 -23.29
N ASP A 28 20.80 -5.61 -22.67
CA ASP A 28 19.49 -5.95 -23.25
C ASP A 28 18.66 -4.72 -23.68
N GLY A 29 19.09 -3.51 -23.35
CA GLY A 29 18.41 -2.27 -23.72
C GLY A 29 16.96 -2.21 -23.24
N ASN A 30 16.06 -1.80 -24.15
CA ASN A 30 14.64 -1.67 -23.84
C ASN A 30 13.95 -3.02 -23.60
N ASP A 31 14.47 -4.13 -24.13
CA ASP A 31 13.88 -5.45 -23.90
C ASP A 31 13.93 -5.84 -22.42
N PHE A 32 14.97 -5.42 -21.70
CA PHE A 32 15.03 -5.54 -20.24
C PHE A 32 13.89 -4.76 -19.57
N LEU A 33 13.67 -3.51 -19.96
CA LEU A 33 12.65 -2.65 -19.37
C LEU A 33 11.23 -3.16 -19.63
N PHE A 34 10.95 -3.66 -20.84
CA PHE A 34 9.62 -4.18 -21.20
C PHE A 34 9.22 -5.43 -20.40
N ARG A 35 10.18 -6.15 -19.82
CA ARG A 35 9.91 -7.30 -18.96
C ARG A 35 9.59 -6.89 -17.51
N ILE A 36 9.83 -5.64 -17.11
CA ILE A 36 9.56 -5.17 -15.75
C ILE A 36 8.06 -4.90 -15.58
N VAL A 37 7.41 -5.73 -14.76
CA VAL A 37 6.06 -5.46 -14.25
C VAL A 37 6.19 -4.90 -12.83
N THR A 38 5.78 -3.64 -12.63
CA THR A 38 5.85 -2.98 -11.30
C THR A 38 4.46 -2.73 -10.73
N GLY A 39 4.31 -2.93 -9.42
CA GLY A 39 3.08 -2.69 -8.68
C GLY A 39 3.36 -2.17 -7.29
N MET A 40 2.67 -1.11 -6.88
CA MET A 40 2.77 -0.49 -5.56
C MET A 40 1.38 -0.28 -4.97
N LYS A 41 1.20 -0.60 -3.70
CA LYS A 41 -0.01 -0.24 -2.96
C LYS A 41 0.15 1.14 -2.34
N ARG A 42 -0.87 1.99 -2.48
CA ARG A 42 -0.97 3.25 -1.76
C ARG A 42 -2.26 3.23 -0.95
N TRP A 43 -2.20 3.73 0.29
CA TRP A 43 -3.39 3.95 1.09
C TRP A 43 -4.16 5.15 0.55
N VAL A 44 -5.46 4.97 0.31
CA VAL A 44 -6.39 6.04 -0.07
C VAL A 44 -7.26 6.34 1.14
N HIS A 45 -7.29 7.60 1.56
CA HIS A 45 -8.13 8.03 2.67
C HIS A 45 -9.52 8.40 2.16
N HIS A 46 -10.53 7.62 2.53
CA HIS A 46 -11.93 7.96 2.26
C HIS A 46 -12.47 8.79 3.43
N PHE A 47 -12.67 10.09 3.20
CA PHE A 47 -13.31 10.97 4.18
C PHE A 47 -14.83 10.97 3.94
N THR A 48 -15.59 10.42 4.88
CA THR A 48 -17.04 10.59 4.95
C THR A 48 -17.38 11.45 6.17
N PRO A 49 -18.22 12.50 6.05
CA PRO A 49 -18.55 13.41 7.17
C PRO A 49 -19.08 12.70 8.43
N GLU A 50 -19.75 11.56 8.25
CA GLU A 50 -20.36 10.78 9.34
C GLU A 50 -19.31 10.17 10.30
N SER A 51 -18.15 9.74 9.78
CA SER A 51 -17.07 9.17 10.61
C SER A 51 -16.40 10.21 11.51
N LYS A 52 -16.45 11.50 11.13
CA LYS A 52 -15.98 12.62 11.97
C LYS A 52 -17.05 13.06 12.97
N ALA A 53 -18.33 13.01 12.59
CA ALA A 53 -19.44 13.37 13.49
C ALA A 53 -19.57 12.40 14.68
N ALA A 54 -19.36 11.09 14.47
CA ALA A 54 -19.37 10.09 15.53
C ALA A 54 -18.23 10.25 16.56
N SER A 55 -17.11 10.86 16.16
CA SER A 55 -15.99 11.16 17.06
C SER A 55 -16.16 12.47 17.84
N MET A 56 -16.91 13.44 17.31
CA MET A 56 -17.07 14.76 17.95
C MET A 56 -18.31 14.84 18.86
N GLY A 57 -19.33 14.01 18.66
CA GLY A 57 -20.41 13.81 19.61
C GLY A 57 -20.18 12.50 20.34
N GLY A 58 -19.64 12.53 21.57
CA GLY A 58 -19.26 11.34 22.37
C GLY A 58 -20.42 10.40 22.68
N ASN A 59 -20.95 9.71 21.67
CA ASN A 59 -22.02 8.73 21.79
C ASN A 59 -21.70 7.56 20.86
N ILE A 60 -20.67 6.79 21.25
CA ILE A 60 -20.38 5.49 20.67
C ILE A 60 -21.53 4.57 21.10
N ARG A 61 -22.60 4.52 20.31
CA ARG A 61 -23.58 3.43 20.46
C ARG A 61 -22.83 2.15 20.11
N HIS A 62 -22.57 1.32 21.10
CA HIS A 62 -22.18 -0.07 20.89
C HIS A 62 -23.31 -0.74 20.11
N HIS A 63 -23.25 -0.73 18.78
CA HIS A 63 -23.96 -1.71 17.99
C HIS A 63 -23.22 -3.04 18.17
N LEU A 64 -23.53 -3.72 19.27
CA LEU A 64 -23.39 -5.17 19.32
C LEU A 64 -24.30 -5.69 18.20
N SER A 65 -23.67 -6.24 17.17
CA SER A 65 -24.36 -7.00 16.14
C SER A 65 -25.08 -8.15 16.84
N GLU A 66 -26.40 -8.03 16.96
CA GLU A 66 -27.26 -9.19 17.15
C GLU A 66 -27.11 -10.02 15.88
N ARG A 67 -26.29 -11.06 15.98
CA ARG A 67 -26.26 -12.16 15.03
C ARG A 67 -27.58 -12.91 15.20
N SER A 68 -28.65 -12.40 14.56
CA SER A 68 -29.91 -13.12 14.41
C SER A 68 -30.02 -13.62 12.97
N SER A 69 -30.17 -14.93 12.89
CA SER A 69 -30.34 -15.77 11.72
C SER A 69 -31.30 -15.21 10.68
N ASP A 70 -30.85 -15.07 9.44
CA ASP A 70 -31.72 -15.21 8.27
C ASP A 70 -30.98 -15.96 7.17
N ASN A 71 -31.15 -17.28 7.21
CA ASN A 71 -30.80 -18.19 6.15
C ASN A 71 -31.98 -18.21 5.16
N SER A 72 -32.00 -17.31 4.17
CA SER A 72 -32.72 -17.57 2.93
C SER A 72 -32.24 -16.68 1.78
N LEU A 73 -32.11 -17.33 0.61
CA LEU A 73 -31.88 -16.78 -0.73
C LEU A 73 -30.42 -16.64 -1.18
N CYS A 74 -29.77 -17.80 -1.31
CA CYS A 74 -29.04 -18.09 -2.55
C CYS A 74 -30.06 -18.42 -3.66
N ARG A 75 -30.20 -17.55 -4.65
CA ARG A 75 -30.48 -17.89 -6.06
C ARG A 75 -29.80 -16.87 -6.95
#